data_AF-A0A450Y096-F1
#
_entry.id   AF-A0A450Y096-F1
#
_cell.length_a   1.000
_cell.length_b   1.000
_cell.length_c   1.000
_cell.angle_alpha   90.00
_cell.angle_beta   90.00
_cell.angle_gamma   90.00
#
_symmetry.space_group_name_H-M   'P 1'
#
loop_
_entity.id
_entity.type
_entity.pdbx_description
1 polymer ?
#
loop_
_entity_poly.entity_id
_entity_poly.type
_entity_poly.pdbx_seq_one_letter_code
_entity_poly.pdbx_strand_id
1 'polypeptide(L)' 'MITTDEVKDCVLRGEIIEEYPQDPRGGSCLMMHKGQHRTIHLVCAPKEGYLAVITAYLPSSDQWLSDFKTRK' A
#
# COMPACT_ATOMS: atom_id res chain seq x y z
N MET A 1 3.35 -12.20 -9.93
CA MET A 1 3.98 -12.15 -8.59
C MET A 1 4.46 -10.73 -8.33
N ILE A 2 4.27 -10.21 -7.12
CA ILE A 2 4.84 -8.91 -6.68
C ILE A 2 6.19 -9.21 -6.04
N THR A 3 7.23 -8.45 -6.40
CA THR A 3 8.58 -8.65 -5.88
C THR A 3 8.81 -7.90 -4.58
N THR A 4 9.83 -8.30 -3.83
CA THR A 4 10.27 -7.58 -2.63
C THR A 4 10.76 -6.17 -2.94
N ASP A 5 11.36 -5.94 -4.12
CA ASP A 5 11.82 -4.63 -4.52
C ASP A 5 10.66 -3.68 -4.86
N GLU A 6 9.58 -4.19 -5.47
CA GLU A 6 8.34 -3.41 -5.65
C GLU A 6 7.72 -3.01 -4.31
N VAL A 7 7.76 -3.90 -3.31
CA VAL A 7 7.31 -3.59 -1.94
C VAL A 7 8.20 -2.52 -1.31
N LYS A 8 9.53 -2.64 -1.41
CA LYS A 8 10.47 -1.64 -0.89
C LYS A 8 10.28 -0.28 -1.56
N ASP A 9 10.12 -0.24 -2.87
CA ASP A 9 9.87 1.00 -3.60
C ASP A 9 8.56 1.65 -3.13
N CYS A 10 7.51 0.85 -2.88
CA CYS A 10 6.27 1.37 -2.31
C CYS A 10 6.46 1.95 -0.91
N VAL A 11 7.23 1.29 -0.04
CA VAL A 11 7.54 1.83 1.30
C VAL A 11 8.36 3.11 1.23
N LEU A 12 9.37 3.17 0.35
CA LEU A 12 10.35 4.26 0.30
C LEU A 12 9.89 5.47 -0.52
N ARG A 13 9.04 5.25 -1.52
CA ARG A 13 8.67 6.25 -2.54
C ARG A 13 7.16 6.32 -2.80
N GLY A 14 6.38 5.51 -2.10
CA GLY A 14 4.92 5.54 -2.19
C GLY A 14 4.33 6.70 -1.39
N GLU A 15 3.03 6.84 -1.54
CA GLU A 15 2.21 7.80 -0.81
C GLU A 15 1.15 7.05 0.00
N ILE A 16 0.84 7.54 1.19
CA ILE A 16 -0.29 7.04 1.97
C ILE A 16 -1.58 7.58 1.35
N ILE A 17 -2.49 6.68 0.95
CA ILE A 17 -3.79 7.04 0.36
C ILE A 17 -4.97 6.77 1.30
N GLU A 18 -4.83 5.88 2.28
CA GLU A 18 -5.80 5.67 3.35
C GLU A 18 -5.08 5.38 4.67
N GLU A 19 -5.62 5.91 5.77
CA GLU A 19 -5.15 5.64 7.13
C GLU A 19 -6.20 4.86 7.91
N TYR A 20 -5.75 3.85 8.66
CA TYR A 20 -6.57 3.01 9.52
C TYR A 20 -6.05 3.06 10.96
N PRO A 21 -6.18 4.20 11.66
CA PRO A 21 -5.62 4.38 13.01
C PRO A 21 -6.22 3.43 14.05
N GLN A 22 -7.45 2.96 13.80
CA GLN A 22 -8.21 2.08 14.70
C GLN A 22 -8.09 0.59 14.34
N ASP A 23 -7.13 0.20 13.49
CA ASP A 23 -6.88 -1.21 13.21
C ASP A 23 -6.59 -1.95 14.53
N PRO A 24 -7.35 -3.00 14.90
CA PRO A 24 -7.17 -3.74 16.15
C PRO A 24 -5.76 -4.31 16.33
N ARG A 25 -5.03 -4.47 15.23
CA ARG A 25 -3.65 -4.99 15.21
C ARG A 25 -2.62 -3.86 15.34
N GLY A 26 -3.06 -2.65 15.64
CA GLY A 26 -2.30 -1.40 15.71
C GLY A 26 -2.35 -0.65 14.39
N GLY A 27 -2.48 0.69 14.47
CA GLY A 27 -2.73 1.58 13.33
C GLY A 27 -1.96 1.20 12.07
N SER A 28 -2.69 1.03 10.98
CA SER A 28 -2.16 0.63 9.68
C SER A 28 -2.50 1.68 8.61
N CYS A 29 -1.88 1.60 7.45
CA CYS A 29 -2.18 2.46 6.32
C CYS A 29 -2.08 1.71 5.01
N LEU A 30 -2.82 2.20 4.01
CA LEU A 30 -2.70 1.80 2.62
C LEU A 30 -1.80 2.80 1.90
N MET A 31 -0.68 2.30 1.39
CA MET A 31 0.23 3.02 0.52
C MET A 31 0.02 2.65 -0.94
N MET A 32 0.25 3.61 -1.83
CA MET A 32 0.24 3.45 -3.27
C MET A 32 1.58 3.90 -3.84
N HIS A 33 2.10 3.11 -4.78
CA HIS A 33 3.27 3.51 -5.57
C HIS A 33 3.09 3.13 -7.02
N LYS A 34 3.32 4.10 -7.89
CA LYS A 34 3.36 3.91 -9.34
C LYS A 34 4.78 3.53 -9.76
N GLY A 35 5.04 2.23 -9.77
CA GLY A 35 6.30 1.68 -10.26
C GLY A 35 6.45 1.84 -11.78
N GLN A 36 7.59 1.37 -12.31
CA GLN A 36 7.89 1.50 -13.74
C GLN A 36 6.86 0.84 -14.66
N HIS A 37 6.30 -0.30 -14.25
CA HIS A 37 5.40 -1.10 -15.09
C HIS A 37 3.96 -1.14 -14.60
N ARG A 38 3.72 -0.92 -13.31
CA ARG A 38 2.40 -1.08 -12.69
C ARG A 38 2.30 -0.36 -11.36
N THR A 39 1.06 -0.06 -10.96
CA THR A 39 0.74 0.45 -9.63
C THR A 39 0.68 -0.68 -8.62
N ILE A 40 1.25 -0.46 -7.44
CA ILE A 40 1.22 -1.37 -6.31
C ILE A 40 0.47 -0.70 -5.16
N HIS A 41 -0.46 -1.42 -4.57
CA HIS A 41 -1.07 -1.11 -3.28
C HIS A 41 -0.43 -1.97 -2.21
N LEU A 42 -0.02 -1.34 -1.11
CA LEU A 42 0.63 -1.98 0.02
C LEU A 42 -0.08 -1.57 1.30
N VAL A 43 -0.63 -2.55 2.02
CA VAL A 43 -1.09 -2.31 3.39
C VAL A 43 0.04 -2.66 4.34
N CYS A 44 0.42 -1.70 5.17
CA CYS A 44 1.47 -1.88 6.17
C CYS A 44 1.11 -1.23 7.50
N ALA A 45 1.75 -1.67 8.57
CA ALA A 45 1.58 -1.11 9.90
C ALA A 45 2.94 -0.85 10.54
N PRO A 46 3.25 0.39 10.96
CA PRO A 46 4.45 0.67 11.72
C PRO A 46 4.39 -0.07 13.07
N LYS A 47 5.50 -0.73 13.42
CA LYS A 47 5.72 -1.39 14.70
C LYS A 47 7.03 -0.89 15.31
N GLU A 48 7.26 -1.23 16.57
CA GLU A 48 8.52 -0.93 17.21
C GLU A 48 9.65 -1.72 16.53
N GLY A 49 10.59 -1.00 15.91
CA GLY A 49 11.77 -1.58 15.26
C GLY A 49 11.57 -2.15 13.85
N TYR A 50 10.34 -2.23 13.33
CA TYR A 50 10.09 -2.72 11.97
C TYR A 50 8.76 -2.23 11.37
N LEU A 51 8.61 -2.39 10.06
CA LEU A 51 7.36 -2.16 9.34
C LEU A 51 6.73 -3.51 8.99
N ALA A 52 5.54 -3.78 9.52
CA ALA A 52 4.80 -5.00 9.19
C ALA A 52 4.11 -4.82 7.82
N VAL A 53 4.51 -5.62 6.83
CA VAL A 53 3.78 -5.72 5.55
C VAL A 53 2.62 -6.69 5.73
N ILE A 54 1.38 -6.19 5.61
CA ILE A 54 0.17 -6.99 5.80
C ILE A 54 -0.25 -7.63 4.47
N THR A 55 -0.31 -6.84 3.40
CA THR A 55 -0.59 -7.35 2.06
C THR A 55 -0.06 -6.41 0.99
N ALA A 56 0.29 -6.94 -0.17
CA ALA A 56 0.61 -6.18 -1.38
C ALA A 56 -0.23 -6.72 -2.54
N TYR A 57 -0.85 -5.84 -3.32
CA TYR A 57 -1.72 -6.21 -4.43
C TYR A 57 -1.69 -5.17 -5.56
N LEU A 58 -2.19 -5.57 -6.73
CA LEU A 58 -2.42 -4.65 -7.85
C LEU A 58 -3.85 -4.10 -7.74
N PRO A 59 -4.06 -2.77 -7.72
CA PRO A 59 -5.40 -2.22 -7.64
C PRO A 59 -6.21 -2.57 -8.90
N SER A 60 -7.45 -3.02 -8.71
CA SER A 60 -8.40 -3.25 -9.81
C SER A 60 -9.18 -1.98 -10.11
N SER A 61 -9.41 -1.71 -11.40
CA SER A 61 -10.31 -0.65 -11.86
C SER A 61 -11.76 -0.82 -11.41
N ASP A 62 -12.15 -1.99 -10.88
CA ASP A 62 -13.49 -2.23 -10.35
C ASP A 62 -13.67 -1.60 -8.96
N GLN A 63 -12.58 -1.46 -8.20
CA GLN A 63 -12.58 -0.95 -6.82
C GLN A 63 -12.06 0.49 -6.73
N TRP A 64 -11.30 0.94 -7.74
CA TRP A 64 -10.60 2.20 -7.73
C TRP A 64 -10.92 3.04 -8.98
N LEU A 65 -10.88 4.37 -8.83
CA LEU A 65 -10.86 5.29 -9.95
C LEU A 65 -9.54 5.19 -10.73
N SER A 66 -9.46 5.89 -11.87
CA SER A 66 -8.29 5.87 -12.76
C SER A 66 -7.01 6.41 -12.14
N ASP A 67 -7.11 7.13 -11.01
CA ASP A 67 -5.97 7.58 -10.21
C ASP A 67 -5.34 6.45 -9.38
N PHE A 68 -6.05 5.33 -9.20
CA PHE A 68 -5.72 4.26 -8.25
C PHE A 68 -5.48 4.76 -6.82
N LYS A 69 -6.16 5.85 -6.41
CA LYS A 69 -6.09 6.39 -5.04
C LYS A 69 -7.47 6.54 -4.42
N THR A 70 -8.47 6.79 -5.26
CA THR A 70 -9.85 7.04 -4.82
C THR A 70 -10.69 5.78 -5.03
N ARG A 71 -11.41 5.33 -4.00
CA ARG A 71 -12.34 4.20 -4.13
C ARG A 71 -13.56 4.57 -4.97
N LYS A 72 -14.14 3.57 -5.62
CA LYS A 72 -15.46 3.66 -6.26
C LYS A 72 -16.60 3.48 -5.26
#